data_AF-A0A1Q9H0R8-F1
#
_entry.id   AF-A0A1Q9H0R8-F1
#
_cell.length_a   1.000
_cell.length_b   1.000
_cell.length_c   1.000
_cell.angle_alpha   90.00
_cell.angle_beta   90.00
_cell.angle_gamma   90.00
#
_symmetry.space_group_name_H-M   'P 1'
#
loop_
_entity.id
_entity.type
_entity.pdbx_description
1 polymer ?
#
loop_
_entity_poly.entity_id
_entity_poly.type
_entity_poly.pdbx_seq_one_letter_code
_entity_poly.pdbx_strand_id
1 'polypeptide(L)'
;MKNAPNLHEDSLVQVFLEEYAALPETYIASSEELMDNSTRKLSVETMSEIFKSKAKYYPQLKAIDLPIRHEVVHITPTVARDMLRFSRRGAINEGLKNRRIKATTVKRFTNDMNERKWCLTGEPIIIGFDGEIMDGHTRLEAASQSQYGFIAVIIWGVSDQLSFAHIDVGNTRSRAEVLEMSGVQVNARILAQAALLAQCFDNTANKYHFRGTQGNKYQQMETVDYVKQNQEILHSVALVESLAKKYRQEIQASPATYAFAHYLIKKQIEVSEIEEFSVTPEYYLTKIISGIGIKSEEDIEYQVRNYLQTLIGEAASYSLLCRLSAIFKGWNSYLGIPIFGKKIAVRRVAKFTKDDEGNKLPAKGAGNINEPFTVPCLAPGKASLKITKQAAIKIV
;
A
#
# COMPACT_ATOMS: atom_id res chain seq x y z
N MET A 1 -2.34 -3.87 38.94
CA MET A 1 -2.30 -5.36 38.89
C MET A 1 -1.33 -5.75 37.80
N LYS A 2 -0.34 -6.60 38.12
CA LYS A 2 0.62 -7.11 37.13
C LYS A 2 -0.13 -8.04 36.17
N ASN A 3 -0.21 -7.69 34.90
CA ASN A 3 -0.82 -8.55 33.88
C ASN A 3 0.02 -9.81 33.72
N ALA A 4 -0.63 -10.96 33.84
CA ALA A 4 -0.06 -12.25 33.49
C ALA A 4 0.22 -12.28 31.97
N PRO A 5 1.31 -12.94 31.53
CA PRO A 5 1.61 -13.08 30.11
C PRO A 5 0.51 -13.92 29.44
N ASN A 6 -0.04 -13.38 28.36
CA ASN A 6 -1.14 -13.95 27.61
C ASN A 6 -0.57 -15.10 26.76
N LEU A 7 -0.64 -16.32 27.28
CA LEU A 7 -0.10 -17.56 26.65
C LEU A 7 -0.57 -17.81 25.20
N HIS A 8 -1.63 -17.13 24.76
CA HIS A 8 -2.10 -17.17 23.37
C HIS A 8 -1.41 -16.18 22.42
N GLU A 9 -0.92 -15.03 22.93
CA GLU A 9 -0.14 -14.06 22.15
C GLU A 9 1.25 -14.61 21.83
N ASP A 10 1.90 -15.24 22.82
CA ASP A 10 3.21 -15.86 22.63
C ASP A 10 3.12 -17.02 21.62
N SER A 11 2.08 -17.84 21.65
CA SER A 11 1.93 -18.97 20.71
C SER A 11 1.76 -18.52 19.25
N LEU A 12 1.01 -17.45 18.98
CA LEU A 12 0.83 -16.93 17.62
C LEU A 12 2.08 -16.17 17.15
N VAL A 13 2.72 -15.40 18.05
CA VAL A 13 3.98 -14.71 17.78
C VAL A 13 5.12 -15.72 17.57
N GLN A 14 5.14 -16.84 18.30
CA GLN A 14 6.09 -17.94 18.08
C GLN A 14 5.87 -18.59 16.73
N VAL A 15 4.61 -18.89 16.35
CA VAL A 15 4.27 -19.45 15.02
C VAL A 15 4.69 -18.49 13.90
N PHE A 16 4.47 -17.18 14.06
CA PHE A 16 4.90 -16.17 13.09
C PHE A 16 6.41 -15.91 13.09
N LEU A 17 7.08 -16.02 14.24
CA LEU A 17 8.54 -15.92 14.37
C LEU A 17 9.24 -17.15 13.82
N GLU A 18 8.69 -18.35 13.99
CA GLU A 18 9.17 -19.58 13.37
C GLU A 18 9.03 -19.52 11.84
N GLU A 19 7.95 -18.90 11.34
CA GLU A 19 7.72 -18.65 9.90
C GLU A 19 8.66 -17.58 9.30
N TYR A 20 9.27 -16.72 10.14
CA TYR A 20 10.16 -15.62 9.71
C TYR A 20 11.65 -15.81 10.06
N ALA A 21 11.95 -16.58 11.10
CA ALA A 21 13.30 -16.85 11.60
C ALA A 21 13.89 -18.13 11.01
N ALA A 22 13.08 -18.96 10.35
CA ALA A 22 13.60 -19.91 9.39
C ALA A 22 14.14 -19.10 8.20
N LEU A 23 15.45 -18.81 8.19
CA LEU A 23 16.16 -18.71 6.92
C LEU A 23 15.70 -19.92 6.09
N PRO A 24 15.13 -19.74 4.89
CA PRO A 24 14.69 -20.89 4.12
C PRO A 24 15.89 -21.81 3.95
N GLU A 25 15.72 -23.11 4.16
CA GLU A 25 16.75 -24.15 3.98
C GLU A 25 17.37 -24.13 2.55
N THR A 26 16.90 -23.25 1.68
CA THR A 26 17.17 -23.16 0.24
C THR A 26 17.73 -21.81 -0.23
N TYR A 27 18.28 -20.98 0.67
CA TYR A 27 19.10 -19.82 0.26
C TYR A 27 20.35 -20.28 -0.51
N ILE A 28 20.45 -19.91 -1.80
CA ILE A 28 21.60 -20.28 -2.64
C ILE A 28 22.84 -19.46 -2.27
N ALA A 29 22.76 -18.14 -2.41
CA ALA A 29 23.84 -17.18 -2.15
C ALA A 29 23.36 -15.75 -2.47
N SER A 30 24.11 -14.74 -2.01
CA SER A 30 23.84 -13.33 -2.38
C SER A 30 24.19 -13.06 -3.85
N SER A 31 23.67 -11.97 -4.43
CA SER A 31 24.02 -11.59 -5.81
C SER A 31 25.52 -11.30 -5.97
N GLU A 32 26.16 -10.75 -4.94
CA GLU A 32 27.61 -10.50 -4.90
C GLU A 32 28.39 -11.83 -4.92
N GLU A 33 27.99 -12.78 -4.07
CA GLU A 33 28.62 -14.10 -3.99
C GLU A 33 28.41 -14.95 -5.25
N LEU A 34 27.22 -14.93 -5.84
CA LEU A 34 26.92 -15.59 -7.13
C LEU A 34 27.76 -15.00 -8.26
N MET A 35 27.94 -13.67 -8.25
CA MET A 35 28.79 -12.99 -9.21
C MET A 35 30.24 -13.38 -9.00
N ASP A 36 30.78 -13.38 -7.79
CA ASP A 36 32.18 -13.68 -7.51
C ASP A 36 32.54 -15.13 -7.85
N ASN A 37 31.64 -16.07 -7.58
CA ASN A 37 31.85 -17.49 -7.85
C ASN A 37 31.70 -17.85 -9.34
N SER A 38 31.02 -17.02 -10.13
CA SER A 38 30.98 -17.21 -11.58
C SER A 38 32.30 -16.78 -12.21
N THR A 39 32.84 -17.57 -13.13
CA THR A 39 34.00 -17.20 -13.98
C THR A 39 33.64 -17.17 -15.47
N ARG A 40 32.46 -17.68 -15.81
CA ARG A 40 32.00 -17.86 -17.19
C ARG A 40 31.41 -16.56 -17.75
N LYS A 41 31.70 -16.28 -19.02
CA LYS A 41 31.06 -15.21 -19.80
C LYS A 41 30.31 -15.80 -20.98
N LEU A 42 29.28 -15.11 -21.45
CA LEU A 42 28.59 -15.47 -22.69
C LEU A 42 29.53 -15.28 -23.89
N SER A 43 29.44 -16.22 -24.83
CA SER A 43 30.23 -16.20 -26.06
C SER A 43 29.86 -14.99 -26.93
N VAL A 44 30.76 -14.60 -27.84
CA VAL A 44 30.51 -13.49 -28.78
C VAL A 44 29.35 -13.83 -29.72
N GLU A 45 29.23 -15.10 -30.08
CA GLU A 45 28.16 -15.65 -30.91
C GLU A 45 26.81 -15.48 -30.21
N THR A 46 26.71 -15.88 -28.95
CA THR A 46 25.50 -15.71 -28.13
C THR A 46 25.18 -14.22 -27.91
N MET A 47 26.18 -13.39 -27.62
CA MET A 47 25.99 -11.94 -27.50
C MET A 47 25.45 -11.33 -28.80
N SER A 48 25.91 -11.80 -29.96
CA SER A 48 25.43 -11.37 -31.28
C SER A 48 24.03 -11.91 -31.59
N GLU A 49 23.69 -13.10 -31.11
CA GLU A 49 22.34 -13.64 -31.23
C GLU A 49 21.33 -12.80 -30.44
N ILE A 50 21.67 -12.39 -29.21
CA ILE A 50 20.83 -11.59 -28.32
C ILE A 50 20.74 -10.14 -28.79
N PHE A 51 21.89 -9.45 -28.94
CA PHE A 51 21.95 -8.01 -29.19
C PHE A 51 22.11 -7.63 -30.67
N LYS A 52 22.16 -8.62 -31.57
CA LYS A 52 22.32 -8.43 -33.02
C LYS A 52 23.49 -7.50 -33.35
N SER A 53 23.32 -6.57 -34.29
CA SER A 53 24.36 -5.62 -34.72
C SER A 53 24.85 -4.67 -33.62
N LYS A 54 24.14 -4.60 -32.48
CA LYS A 54 24.50 -3.77 -31.34
C LYS A 54 25.38 -4.48 -30.32
N ALA A 55 25.60 -5.80 -30.45
CA ALA A 55 26.44 -6.59 -29.53
C ALA A 55 27.82 -5.96 -29.29
N LYS A 56 28.42 -5.34 -30.33
CA LYS A 56 29.72 -4.64 -30.26
C LYS A 56 29.79 -3.47 -29.28
N TYR A 57 28.65 -2.94 -28.82
CA TYR A 57 28.59 -1.84 -27.85
C TYR A 57 28.42 -2.32 -26.41
N TYR A 58 28.21 -3.62 -26.19
CA TYR A 58 27.98 -4.18 -24.85
C TYR A 58 29.21 -4.98 -24.40
N PRO A 59 29.63 -4.83 -23.13
CA PRO A 59 30.57 -5.77 -22.55
C PRO A 59 29.95 -7.17 -22.52
N GLN A 60 30.78 -8.21 -22.63
CA GLN A 60 30.32 -9.60 -22.50
C GLN A 60 29.65 -9.80 -21.14
N LEU A 61 28.44 -10.36 -21.18
CA LEU A 61 27.69 -10.66 -19.96
C LEU A 61 28.32 -11.83 -19.23
N LYS A 62 28.41 -11.70 -17.90
CA LYS A 62 28.80 -12.78 -17.01
C LYS A 62 27.64 -13.76 -16.90
N ALA A 63 27.92 -15.04 -17.03
CA ALA A 63 26.91 -16.08 -16.99
C ALA A 63 26.89 -16.71 -15.59
N ILE A 64 25.74 -16.67 -14.92
CA ILE A 64 25.58 -17.25 -13.59
C ILE A 64 24.94 -18.62 -13.75
N ASP A 65 25.68 -19.66 -13.37
CA ASP A 65 25.24 -21.04 -13.50
C ASP A 65 24.36 -21.39 -12.29
N LEU A 66 23.05 -21.27 -12.48
CA LEU A 66 22.02 -21.70 -11.52
C LEU A 66 21.25 -22.90 -12.07
N PRO A 67 20.69 -23.78 -11.22
CA PRO A 67 19.88 -24.91 -11.64
C PRO A 67 18.47 -24.51 -12.16
N ILE A 68 18.37 -23.35 -12.81
CA ILE A 68 17.13 -22.87 -13.42
C ILE A 68 16.95 -23.58 -14.76
N ARG A 69 15.83 -24.26 -14.91
CA ARG A 69 15.45 -24.96 -16.15
C ARG A 69 14.27 -24.26 -16.79
N HIS A 70 14.15 -24.37 -18.10
CA HIS A 70 13.05 -23.78 -18.84
C HIS A 70 12.66 -24.61 -20.06
N GLU A 71 11.36 -24.60 -20.40
CA GLU A 71 10.81 -25.34 -21.55
C GLU A 71 9.63 -24.57 -22.16
N VAL A 72 9.45 -24.62 -23.48
CA VAL A 72 8.24 -24.10 -24.14
C VAL A 72 7.21 -25.21 -24.21
N VAL A 73 6.06 -25.03 -23.56
CA VAL A 73 5.01 -26.06 -23.48
C VAL A 73 3.65 -25.52 -23.91
N HIS A 74 2.78 -26.42 -24.36
CA HIS A 74 1.35 -26.16 -24.52
C HIS A 74 0.62 -26.61 -23.25
N ILE A 75 -0.03 -25.66 -22.58
CA ILE A 75 -0.83 -25.90 -21.38
C ILE A 75 -2.29 -25.99 -21.80
N THR A 76 -2.86 -27.20 -21.72
CA THR A 76 -4.27 -27.43 -22.03
C THR A 76 -5.18 -26.90 -20.90
N PRO A 77 -6.48 -26.69 -21.14
CA PRO A 77 -7.41 -26.26 -20.10
C PRO A 77 -7.49 -27.22 -18.91
N THR A 78 -7.34 -28.53 -19.13
CA THR A 78 -7.30 -29.55 -18.07
C THR A 78 -6.05 -29.40 -17.21
N VAL A 79 -4.87 -29.31 -17.84
CA VAL A 79 -3.61 -29.12 -17.13
C VAL A 79 -3.60 -27.80 -16.38
N ALA A 80 -4.12 -26.71 -16.95
CA ALA A 80 -4.23 -25.43 -16.24
C ALA A 80 -5.10 -25.52 -14.97
N ARG A 81 -6.22 -26.26 -15.03
CA ARG A 81 -7.06 -26.53 -13.85
C ARG A 81 -6.31 -27.33 -12.79
N ASP A 82 -5.59 -28.37 -13.21
CA ASP A 82 -4.84 -29.22 -12.29
C ASP A 82 -3.67 -28.47 -11.67
N MET A 83 -2.92 -27.69 -12.45
CA MET A 83 -1.88 -26.78 -11.97
C MET A 83 -2.45 -25.83 -10.90
N LEU A 84 -3.57 -25.16 -11.18
CA LEU A 84 -4.22 -24.29 -10.18
C LEU A 84 -4.80 -25.05 -8.99
N ARG A 85 -5.16 -26.32 -9.13
CA ARG A 85 -5.70 -27.14 -8.04
C ARG A 85 -4.60 -27.58 -7.08
N PHE A 86 -3.50 -28.10 -7.63
CA PHE A 86 -2.40 -28.68 -6.86
C PHE A 86 -1.36 -27.65 -6.40
N SER A 87 -1.38 -26.45 -6.99
CA SER A 87 -0.48 -25.35 -6.64
C SER A 87 -1.21 -24.11 -6.10
N ARG A 88 -2.37 -24.27 -5.45
CA ARG A 88 -2.98 -23.16 -4.70
C ARG A 88 -2.03 -22.76 -3.55
N ARG A 89 -1.58 -21.51 -3.51
CA ARG A 89 -1.05 -20.91 -2.28
C ARG A 89 -2.06 -21.10 -1.15
N GLY A 90 -1.63 -21.74 -0.06
CA GLY A 90 -2.51 -22.26 1.00
C GLY A 90 -2.71 -23.78 1.00
N ALA A 91 -2.29 -24.53 -0.04
CA ALA A 91 -2.36 -26.00 -0.09
C ALA A 91 -1.04 -26.70 0.25
N ILE A 92 0.09 -25.99 0.11
CA ILE A 92 1.44 -26.46 0.46
C ILE A 92 2.01 -25.58 1.60
N ASN A 93 1.79 -24.27 1.54
CA ASN A 93 2.13 -23.30 2.60
C ASN A 93 0.85 -22.62 3.13
N GLU A 94 0.43 -22.95 4.37
CA GLU A 94 -0.85 -22.48 4.94
C GLU A 94 -0.89 -20.97 5.26
N GLY A 95 0.27 -20.31 5.42
CA GLY A 95 0.39 -18.88 5.80
C GLY A 95 0.26 -17.86 4.67
N LEU A 96 0.25 -18.27 3.39
CA LEU A 96 0.27 -17.36 2.23
C LEU A 96 -1.03 -17.44 1.40
N LYS A 97 -1.62 -16.29 1.06
CA LYS A 97 -2.83 -16.21 0.21
C LYS A 97 -2.49 -15.79 -1.22
N ASN A 98 -3.18 -16.38 -2.20
CA ASN A 98 -3.12 -15.93 -3.59
C ASN A 98 -3.68 -14.51 -3.72
N ARG A 99 -3.00 -13.66 -4.53
CA ARG A 99 -3.55 -12.36 -4.93
C ARG A 99 -4.93 -12.56 -5.55
N ARG A 100 -5.87 -11.65 -5.26
CA ARG A 100 -7.16 -11.64 -5.94
C ARG A 100 -6.95 -11.41 -7.45
N ILE A 101 -7.27 -12.42 -8.25
CA ILE A 101 -7.19 -12.36 -9.70
C ILE A 101 -8.27 -11.39 -10.23
N LYS A 102 -7.88 -10.49 -11.14
CA LYS A 102 -8.81 -9.53 -11.75
C LYS A 102 -9.63 -10.22 -12.83
N ALA A 103 -10.94 -10.38 -12.59
CA ALA A 103 -11.86 -11.04 -13.51
C ALA A 103 -11.87 -10.45 -14.92
N THR A 104 -11.66 -9.13 -15.05
CA THR A 104 -11.59 -8.45 -16.36
C THR A 104 -10.39 -8.89 -17.19
N THR A 105 -9.23 -9.08 -16.56
CA THR A 105 -8.01 -9.55 -17.23
C THR A 105 -8.13 -11.01 -17.63
N VAL A 106 -8.70 -11.85 -16.76
CA VAL A 106 -8.99 -13.26 -17.07
C VAL A 106 -9.88 -13.36 -18.30
N LYS A 107 -11.02 -12.65 -18.30
CA LYS A 107 -11.96 -12.66 -19.43
C LYS A 107 -11.30 -12.28 -20.76
N ARG A 108 -10.44 -11.26 -20.76
CA ARG A 108 -9.69 -10.85 -21.96
C ARG A 108 -8.80 -11.99 -22.46
N PHE A 109 -7.97 -12.55 -21.58
CA PHE A 109 -7.06 -13.64 -21.93
C PHE A 109 -7.79 -14.90 -22.39
N THR A 110 -8.92 -15.24 -21.75
CA THR A 110 -9.77 -16.36 -22.18
C THR A 110 -10.29 -16.15 -23.60
N ASN A 111 -10.74 -14.94 -23.94
CA ASN A 111 -11.17 -14.61 -25.29
C ASN A 111 -10.00 -14.73 -26.29
N ASP A 112 -8.83 -14.19 -25.97
CA ASP A 112 -7.65 -14.26 -26.83
C ASP A 112 -7.24 -15.72 -27.11
N MET A 113 -7.32 -16.59 -26.10
CA MET A 113 -7.06 -18.04 -26.23
C MET A 113 -8.14 -18.74 -27.06
N ASN A 114 -9.42 -18.42 -26.85
CA ASN A 114 -10.53 -18.99 -27.60
C ASN A 114 -10.50 -18.59 -29.09
N GLU A 115 -10.15 -17.35 -29.37
CA GLU A 115 -10.02 -16.81 -30.72
C GLU A 115 -8.70 -17.21 -31.39
N ARG A 116 -7.85 -18.01 -30.73
CA ARG A 116 -6.51 -18.43 -31.21
C ARG A 116 -5.60 -17.25 -31.55
N LYS A 117 -5.81 -16.12 -30.87
CA LYS A 117 -4.99 -14.91 -30.97
C LYS A 117 -3.85 -14.89 -29.96
N TRP A 118 -3.84 -15.82 -29.01
CA TRP A 118 -2.77 -15.95 -28.04
C TRP A 118 -1.46 -16.38 -28.71
N CYS A 119 -0.40 -15.59 -28.50
CA CYS A 119 0.95 -15.89 -28.97
C CYS A 119 1.86 -16.25 -27.79
N LEU A 120 2.96 -16.96 -28.05
CA LEU A 120 4.01 -17.17 -27.05
C LEU A 120 4.52 -15.81 -26.55
N THR A 121 4.31 -15.52 -25.28
CA THR A 121 4.80 -14.30 -24.63
C THR A 121 6.15 -14.57 -23.97
N GLY A 122 6.99 -13.54 -23.84
CA GLY A 122 8.23 -13.61 -23.06
C GLY A 122 8.01 -13.66 -21.54
N GLU A 123 6.75 -13.66 -21.09
CA GLU A 123 6.39 -13.84 -19.69
C GLU A 123 6.24 -15.34 -19.41
N PRO A 124 7.07 -15.96 -18.56
CA PRO A 124 6.98 -17.39 -18.26
C PRO A 124 5.89 -17.71 -17.23
N ILE A 125 5.59 -18.99 -17.04
CA ILE A 125 5.00 -19.54 -15.81
C ILE A 125 6.17 -19.96 -14.93
N ILE A 126 6.24 -19.41 -13.73
CA ILE A 126 7.37 -19.65 -12.81
C ILE A 126 6.90 -20.61 -11.73
N ILE A 127 7.62 -21.71 -11.57
CA ILE A 127 7.40 -22.73 -10.54
C ILE A 127 8.59 -22.70 -9.58
N GLY A 128 8.30 -22.52 -8.30
CA GLY A 128 9.26 -22.57 -7.20
C GLY A 128 9.85 -23.96 -7.03
N PHE A 129 10.92 -24.06 -6.24
CA PHE A 129 11.56 -25.34 -5.93
C PHE A 129 10.60 -26.34 -5.24
N ASP A 130 9.65 -25.82 -4.47
CA ASP A 130 8.61 -26.56 -3.75
C ASP A 130 7.45 -27.03 -4.65
N GLY A 131 7.50 -26.70 -5.94
CA GLY A 131 6.43 -26.98 -6.90
C GLY A 131 5.32 -25.94 -6.89
N GLU A 132 5.45 -24.85 -6.13
CA GLU A 132 4.46 -23.79 -6.07
C GLU A 132 4.59 -22.83 -7.26
N ILE A 133 3.48 -22.50 -7.91
CA ILE A 133 3.39 -21.52 -8.97
C ILE A 133 3.60 -20.14 -8.35
N MET A 134 4.72 -19.52 -8.67
CA MET A 134 5.09 -18.18 -8.20
C MET A 134 4.49 -17.09 -9.10
N ASP A 135 4.41 -17.36 -10.40
CA ASP A 135 3.86 -16.45 -11.40
C ASP A 135 3.13 -17.22 -12.53
N GLY A 136 2.10 -16.60 -13.11
CA GLY A 136 1.29 -17.18 -14.17
C GLY A 136 -0.18 -17.40 -13.82
N HIS A 137 -0.58 -17.17 -12.57
CA HIS A 137 -1.94 -17.44 -12.06
C HIS A 137 -3.07 -16.89 -12.95
N THR A 138 -2.98 -15.64 -13.41
CA THR A 138 -4.02 -15.03 -14.26
C THR A 138 -4.13 -15.73 -15.62
N ARG A 139 -2.99 -16.18 -16.18
CA ARG A 139 -2.93 -16.87 -17.48
C ARG A 139 -3.45 -18.29 -17.35
N LEU A 140 -3.10 -18.99 -16.28
CA LEU A 140 -3.64 -20.31 -15.96
C LEU A 140 -5.15 -20.25 -15.69
N GLU A 141 -5.64 -19.24 -14.98
CA GLU A 141 -7.07 -19.06 -14.71
C GLU A 141 -7.84 -18.76 -16.01
N ALA A 142 -7.24 -17.99 -16.92
CA ALA A 142 -7.81 -17.76 -18.23
C ALA A 142 -7.85 -19.03 -19.09
N ALA A 143 -6.79 -19.82 -19.05
CA ALA A 143 -6.66 -21.08 -19.77
C ALA A 143 -7.58 -22.18 -19.23
N SER A 144 -7.80 -22.21 -17.91
CA SER A 144 -8.72 -23.16 -17.26
C SER A 144 -10.18 -22.96 -17.72
N GLN A 145 -10.51 -21.72 -18.11
CA GLN A 145 -11.79 -21.26 -18.64
C GLN A 145 -11.85 -21.21 -20.18
N SER A 146 -10.75 -21.49 -20.88
CA SER A 146 -10.69 -21.46 -22.35
C SER A 146 -10.93 -22.83 -22.98
N GLN A 147 -11.14 -22.86 -24.29
CA GLN A 147 -11.34 -24.07 -25.09
C GLN A 147 -10.03 -24.74 -25.49
N TYR A 148 -8.96 -23.96 -25.72
CA TYR A 148 -7.74 -24.45 -26.36
C TYR A 148 -6.47 -24.35 -25.50
N GLY A 149 -6.54 -23.69 -24.34
CA GLY A 149 -5.36 -23.43 -23.52
C GLY A 149 -4.42 -22.42 -24.18
N PHE A 150 -3.12 -22.50 -23.89
CA PHE A 150 -2.13 -21.56 -24.40
C PHE A 150 -0.71 -22.13 -24.41
N ILE A 151 0.19 -21.50 -25.18
CA ILE A 151 1.62 -21.82 -25.21
C ILE A 151 2.35 -20.87 -24.27
N ALA A 152 3.24 -21.40 -23.44
CA ALA A 152 4.03 -20.63 -22.48
C ALA A 152 5.43 -21.22 -22.30
N VAL A 153 6.37 -20.36 -21.88
CA VAL A 153 7.63 -20.82 -21.27
C VAL A 153 7.33 -21.21 -19.83
N ILE A 154 7.65 -22.43 -19.39
CA ILE A 154 7.70 -22.78 -17.97
C ILE A 154 9.15 -22.64 -17.51
N ILE A 155 9.36 -22.03 -16.34
CA ILE A 155 10.65 -21.94 -15.66
C ILE A 155 10.52 -22.60 -14.28
N TRP A 156 11.47 -23.45 -13.90
CA TRP A 156 11.48 -24.11 -12.59
C TRP A 156 12.90 -24.27 -12.03
N GLY A 157 13.00 -24.59 -10.73
CA GLY A 157 14.28 -24.62 -10.01
C GLY A 157 14.68 -23.26 -9.42
N VAL A 158 13.73 -22.33 -9.32
CA VAL A 158 13.93 -21.04 -8.63
C VAL A 158 13.79 -21.29 -7.13
N SER A 159 14.89 -21.27 -6.38
CA SER A 159 14.90 -21.64 -4.95
C SER A 159 14.97 -20.46 -3.99
N ASP A 160 14.72 -19.25 -4.44
CA ASP A 160 14.86 -18.08 -3.59
C ASP A 160 13.50 -17.44 -3.28
N GLN A 161 13.04 -17.64 -2.04
CA GLN A 161 11.88 -16.92 -1.51
C GLN A 161 12.14 -15.40 -1.44
N LEU A 162 13.40 -14.91 -1.42
CA LEU A 162 13.70 -13.47 -1.57
C LEU A 162 13.55 -13.00 -3.02
N SER A 163 13.80 -13.87 -4.01
CA SER A 163 13.51 -13.58 -5.42
C SER A 163 12.02 -13.36 -5.67
N PHE A 164 11.13 -13.89 -4.81
CA PHE A 164 9.71 -13.57 -4.84
C PHE A 164 9.39 -12.07 -4.67
N ALA A 165 10.21 -11.34 -3.91
CA ALA A 165 10.07 -9.90 -3.74
C ALA A 165 10.47 -9.10 -5.00
N HIS A 166 11.28 -9.70 -5.88
CA HIS A 166 11.88 -9.04 -7.05
C HIS A 166 11.36 -9.56 -8.41
N ILE A 167 10.72 -10.73 -8.44
CA ILE A 167 10.01 -11.23 -9.62
C ILE A 167 8.68 -10.47 -9.74
N ASP A 168 8.66 -9.53 -10.69
CA ASP A 168 7.53 -9.03 -11.51
C ASP A 168 7.63 -7.50 -11.73
N VAL A 169 8.45 -7.11 -12.71
CA VAL A 169 8.67 -5.70 -13.12
C VAL A 169 7.63 -5.24 -14.17
N GLY A 170 6.75 -6.13 -14.64
CA GLY A 170 5.70 -5.80 -15.61
C GLY A 170 4.46 -5.16 -14.98
N ASN A 171 4.17 -5.51 -13.72
CA ASN A 171 3.11 -4.89 -12.92
C ASN A 171 3.56 -4.89 -11.45
N THR A 172 4.25 -3.85 -11.00
CA THR A 172 4.67 -3.73 -9.60
C THR A 172 3.47 -3.97 -8.70
N ARG A 173 3.48 -5.07 -7.93
CA ARG A 173 2.39 -5.41 -6.99
C ARG A 173 2.13 -4.17 -6.13
N SER A 174 0.86 -3.77 -6.00
CA SER A 174 0.52 -2.63 -5.14
C SER A 174 0.68 -3.02 -3.66
N ARG A 175 0.94 -2.06 -2.77
CA ARG A 175 1.03 -2.30 -1.31
C ARG A 175 -0.17 -3.09 -0.76
N ALA A 176 -1.37 -2.76 -1.25
CA ALA A 176 -2.58 -3.47 -0.88
C ALA A 176 -2.54 -4.94 -1.31
N GLU A 177 -2.06 -5.24 -2.51
CA GLU A 177 -1.95 -6.62 -3.00
C GLU A 177 -0.90 -7.41 -2.23
N VAL A 178 0.23 -6.81 -1.87
CA VAL A 178 1.24 -7.47 -1.03
C VAL A 178 0.67 -7.76 0.37
N LEU A 179 -0.08 -6.83 0.96
CA LEU A 179 -0.76 -7.04 2.24
C LEU A 179 -1.85 -8.12 2.15
N GLU A 180 -2.65 -8.16 1.08
CA GLU A 180 -3.62 -9.26 0.84
C GLU A 180 -2.94 -10.63 0.81
N MET A 181 -1.79 -10.71 0.11
CA MET A 181 -1.01 -11.94 0.02
C MET A 181 -0.39 -12.36 1.36
N SER A 182 -0.10 -11.38 2.23
CA SER A 182 0.38 -11.60 3.60
C SER A 182 -0.72 -12.05 4.57
N GLY A 183 -1.94 -12.30 4.10
CA GLY A 183 -2.99 -12.91 4.92
C GLY A 183 -3.76 -11.96 5.84
N VAL A 184 -3.66 -10.63 5.66
CA VAL A 184 -4.36 -9.65 6.51
C VAL A 184 -5.88 -9.87 6.47
N GLN A 185 -6.54 -9.76 7.63
CA GLN A 185 -7.97 -10.05 7.80
C GLN A 185 -8.86 -8.79 7.65
N VAL A 186 -8.24 -7.62 7.53
CA VAL A 186 -8.92 -6.33 7.31
C VAL A 186 -8.80 -5.89 5.85
N ASN A 187 -9.55 -4.86 5.45
CA ASN A 187 -9.42 -4.31 4.11
C ASN A 187 -8.01 -3.82 3.79
N ALA A 188 -7.30 -4.57 2.95
CA ALA A 188 -5.90 -4.31 2.61
C ALA A 188 -5.67 -2.95 1.92
N ARG A 189 -6.66 -2.40 1.20
CA ARG A 189 -6.54 -1.07 0.58
C ARG A 189 -6.56 0.03 1.63
N ILE A 190 -7.45 -0.08 2.62
CA ILE A 190 -7.53 0.86 3.74
C ILE A 190 -6.24 0.77 4.56
N LEU A 191 -5.81 -0.45 4.89
CA LEU A 191 -4.59 -0.72 5.63
C LEU A 191 -3.35 -0.18 4.92
N ALA A 192 -3.17 -0.46 3.63
CA ALA A 192 -2.02 0.03 2.85
C ALA A 192 -1.88 1.56 2.92
N GLN A 193 -2.99 2.27 2.72
CA GLN A 193 -2.97 3.73 2.71
C GLN A 193 -2.79 4.32 4.11
N ALA A 194 -3.44 3.75 5.13
CA ALA A 194 -3.28 4.18 6.52
C ALA A 194 -1.85 3.92 7.02
N ALA A 195 -1.28 2.74 6.72
CA ALA A 195 0.09 2.37 7.06
C ALA A 195 1.11 3.27 6.36
N LEU A 196 0.92 3.57 5.07
CA LEU A 196 1.82 4.48 4.37
C LEU A 196 1.78 5.90 4.97
N LEU A 197 0.60 6.39 5.36
CA LEU A 197 0.48 7.67 6.05
C LEU A 197 1.20 7.66 7.40
N ALA A 198 1.04 6.59 8.17
CA ALA A 198 1.70 6.39 9.46
C ALA A 198 3.22 6.29 9.34
N GLN A 199 3.71 5.48 8.40
CA GLN A 199 5.14 5.37 8.08
C GLN A 199 5.75 6.70 7.64
N CYS A 200 5.04 7.46 6.78
CA CYS A 200 5.50 8.81 6.39
C CYS A 200 5.49 9.79 7.57
N PHE A 201 4.50 9.71 8.46
CA PHE A 201 4.41 10.56 9.64
C PHE A 201 5.55 10.29 10.62
N ASP A 202 5.79 9.02 10.97
CA ASP A 202 6.84 8.61 11.90
C ASP A 202 8.23 8.99 11.41
N ASN A 203 8.47 8.91 10.09
CA ASN A 203 9.74 9.29 9.47
C ASN A 203 9.87 10.79 9.18
N THR A 204 8.86 11.61 9.49
CA THR A 204 8.96 13.06 9.34
C THR A 204 9.73 13.64 10.52
N ALA A 205 10.95 14.14 10.29
CA ALA A 205 11.84 14.70 11.32
C ALA A 205 11.16 15.76 12.22
N ASN A 206 10.27 16.58 11.65
CA ASN A 206 9.42 17.49 12.41
C ASN A 206 7.95 17.17 12.08
N LYS A 207 7.23 16.60 13.05
CA LYS A 207 5.82 16.17 12.91
C LYS A 207 4.89 17.28 12.37
N TYR A 208 5.15 18.55 12.71
CA TYR A 208 4.37 19.70 12.22
C TYR A 208 4.59 20.02 10.73
N HIS A 209 5.63 19.45 10.13
CA HIS A 209 5.94 19.53 8.70
C HIS A 209 5.43 18.33 7.89
N PHE A 210 4.65 17.42 8.48
CA PHE A 210 4.07 16.31 7.75
C PHE A 210 3.19 16.81 6.59
N ARG A 211 3.39 16.26 5.38
CA ARG A 211 2.67 16.66 4.15
C ARG A 211 2.09 15.46 3.39
N GLY A 212 1.76 14.39 4.12
CA GLY A 212 1.13 13.20 3.55
C GLY A 212 2.16 12.27 2.92
N THR A 213 1.75 11.56 1.87
CA THR A 213 2.57 10.51 1.24
C THR A 213 3.33 10.98 -0.01
N GLN A 214 3.27 12.28 -0.36
CA GLN A 214 3.88 12.78 -1.59
C GLN A 214 5.41 12.72 -1.53
N GLY A 215 6.04 12.16 -2.57
CA GLY A 215 7.49 12.06 -2.68
C GLY A 215 8.15 11.01 -1.78
N ASN A 216 7.38 10.13 -1.13
CA ASN A 216 7.93 9.00 -0.40
C ASN A 216 8.66 8.03 -1.35
N LYS A 217 9.70 7.36 -0.84
CA LYS A 217 10.50 6.37 -1.59
C LYS A 217 10.31 4.94 -1.07
N TYR A 218 9.34 4.71 -0.19
CA TYR A 218 9.15 3.41 0.44
C TYR A 218 8.75 2.37 -0.60
N GLN A 219 9.42 1.24 -0.59
CA GLN A 219 9.01 0.06 -1.34
C GLN A 219 7.78 -0.59 -0.69
N GLN A 220 7.14 -1.48 -1.42
CA GLN A 220 5.92 -2.13 -0.95
C GLN A 220 6.18 -3.03 0.27
N MET A 221 7.31 -3.73 0.28
CA MET A 221 7.73 -4.56 1.42
C MET A 221 7.99 -3.72 2.67
N GLU A 222 8.62 -2.55 2.54
CA GLU A 222 8.84 -1.66 3.69
C GLU A 222 7.53 -1.23 4.37
N THR A 223 6.44 -1.07 3.60
CA THR A 223 5.12 -0.79 4.20
C THR A 223 4.52 -2.01 4.89
N VAL A 224 4.79 -3.23 4.40
CA VAL A 224 4.37 -4.47 5.06
C VAL A 224 5.12 -4.63 6.39
N ASP A 225 6.44 -4.42 6.39
CA ASP A 225 7.25 -4.50 7.60
C ASP A 225 6.81 -3.46 8.63
N TYR A 226 6.46 -2.24 8.18
CA TYR A 226 5.86 -1.24 9.05
C TYR A 226 4.56 -1.72 9.71
N VAL A 227 3.66 -2.36 8.96
CA VAL A 227 2.41 -2.93 9.52
C VAL A 227 2.71 -4.01 10.55
N LYS A 228 3.71 -4.86 10.30
CA LYS A 228 4.11 -5.93 11.22
C LYS A 228 4.63 -5.37 12.55
N GLN A 229 5.40 -4.28 12.49
CA GLN A 229 5.92 -3.60 13.68
C GLN A 229 4.85 -2.77 14.41
N ASN A 230 3.72 -2.45 13.76
CA ASN A 230 2.68 -1.57 14.28
C ASN A 230 1.29 -2.20 14.13
N GLN A 231 1.10 -3.42 14.65
CA GLN A 231 -0.15 -4.18 14.47
C GLN A 231 -1.41 -3.47 15.01
N GLU A 232 -1.25 -2.55 15.97
CA GLU A 232 -2.23 -1.56 16.44
C GLU A 232 -3.07 -0.92 15.32
N ILE A 233 -2.47 -0.69 14.15
CA ILE A 233 -3.15 -0.07 13.00
C ILE A 233 -4.27 -0.96 12.45
N LEU A 234 -4.17 -2.29 12.60
CA LEU A 234 -5.20 -3.25 12.17
C LEU A 234 -6.52 -3.01 12.94
N HIS A 235 -6.45 -2.73 14.24
CA HIS A 235 -7.62 -2.40 15.07
C HIS A 235 -8.30 -1.13 14.57
N SER A 236 -7.51 -0.10 14.25
CA SER A 236 -8.02 1.16 13.72
C SER A 236 -8.70 0.98 12.36
N VAL A 237 -8.14 0.12 11.49
CA VAL A 237 -8.75 -0.22 10.20
C VAL A 237 -10.04 -1.01 10.39
N ALA A 238 -10.05 -2.02 11.27
CA ALA A 238 -11.23 -2.85 11.52
C ALA A 238 -12.41 -2.02 12.07
N LEU A 239 -12.15 -1.15 13.04
CA LEU A 239 -13.15 -0.23 13.59
C LEU A 239 -13.75 0.63 12.48
N VAL A 240 -12.90 1.32 11.72
CA VAL A 240 -13.35 2.25 10.69
C VAL A 240 -14.03 1.53 9.53
N GLU A 241 -13.58 0.33 9.16
CA GLU A 241 -14.25 -0.50 8.17
C GLU A 241 -15.68 -0.85 8.59
N SER A 242 -15.89 -1.22 9.86
CA SER A 242 -17.22 -1.51 10.41
C SER A 242 -18.13 -0.28 10.38
N LEU A 243 -17.61 0.88 10.79
CA LEU A 243 -18.33 2.15 10.81
C LEU A 243 -18.64 2.64 9.41
N ALA A 244 -17.69 2.58 8.48
CA ALA A 244 -17.88 2.98 7.09
C ALA A 244 -18.89 2.11 6.35
N LYS A 245 -18.97 0.81 6.69
CA LYS A 245 -19.99 -0.10 6.16
C LYS A 245 -21.39 0.26 6.70
N LYS A 246 -21.48 0.56 7.99
CA LYS A 246 -22.75 0.89 8.67
C LYS A 246 -23.29 2.27 8.29
N TYR A 247 -22.41 3.27 8.20
CA TYR A 247 -22.74 4.69 7.98
C TYR A 247 -22.22 5.18 6.62
N ARG A 248 -22.52 4.41 5.57
CA ARG A 248 -21.98 4.64 4.24
C ARG A 248 -22.43 5.96 3.61
N GLN A 249 -23.61 6.47 3.97
CA GLN A 249 -24.17 7.69 3.38
C GLN A 249 -23.70 8.95 4.13
N GLU A 250 -23.26 8.77 5.37
CA GLU A 250 -22.88 9.84 6.29
C GLU A 250 -21.38 10.11 6.30
N ILE A 251 -20.59 9.24 5.65
CA ILE A 251 -19.13 9.31 5.64
C ILE A 251 -18.62 10.46 4.74
N GLN A 252 -17.86 11.39 5.31
CA GLN A 252 -17.40 12.60 4.62
C GLN A 252 -15.91 12.59 4.20
N ALA A 253 -15.18 11.53 4.54
CA ALA A 253 -13.78 11.34 4.19
C ALA A 253 -13.50 9.86 3.89
N SER A 254 -12.36 9.56 3.26
CA SER A 254 -12.03 8.16 2.97
C SER A 254 -11.83 7.34 4.26
N PRO A 255 -12.23 6.06 4.28
CA PRO A 255 -11.96 5.18 5.43
C PRO A 255 -10.48 5.16 5.84
N ALA A 256 -9.54 5.23 4.89
CA ALA A 256 -8.11 5.30 5.19
C ALA A 256 -7.72 6.58 5.96
N THR A 257 -8.39 7.70 5.69
CA THR A 257 -8.17 8.97 6.42
C THR A 257 -8.58 8.81 7.88
N TYR A 258 -9.76 8.23 8.14
CA TYR A 258 -10.23 7.98 9.50
C TYR A 258 -9.41 6.92 10.23
N ALA A 259 -9.01 5.84 9.54
CA ALA A 259 -8.19 4.80 10.13
C ALA A 259 -6.81 5.33 10.56
N PHE A 260 -6.16 6.12 9.71
CA PHE A 260 -4.92 6.80 10.08
C PHE A 260 -5.12 7.80 11.23
N ALA A 261 -6.21 8.59 11.21
CA ALA A 261 -6.50 9.53 12.28
C ALA A 261 -6.71 8.84 13.62
N HIS A 262 -7.50 7.76 13.66
CA HIS A 262 -7.73 6.95 14.84
C HIS A 262 -6.43 6.35 15.39
N TYR A 263 -5.65 5.71 14.51
CA TYR A 263 -4.34 5.13 14.86
C TYR A 263 -3.40 6.19 15.44
N LEU A 264 -3.28 7.36 14.80
CA LEU A 264 -2.37 8.39 15.26
C LEU A 264 -2.82 9.01 16.60
N ILE A 265 -4.12 9.19 16.81
CA ILE A 265 -4.66 9.64 18.10
C ILE A 265 -4.27 8.63 19.21
N LYS A 266 -4.54 7.33 19.01
CA LYS A 266 -4.15 6.29 19.97
C LYS A 266 -2.65 6.32 20.29
N LYS A 267 -1.80 6.34 19.26
CA LYS A 267 -0.35 6.38 19.42
C LYS A 267 0.13 7.63 20.16
N GLN A 268 -0.53 8.78 19.97
CA GLN A 268 -0.18 10.00 20.71
C GLN A 268 -0.70 10.00 22.15
N ILE A 269 -1.83 9.33 22.44
CA ILE A 269 -2.31 9.15 23.82
C ILE A 269 -1.29 8.37 24.64
N GLU A 270 -0.77 7.28 24.10
CA GLU A 270 0.22 6.40 24.78
C GLU A 270 1.50 7.13 25.20
N VAL A 271 1.90 8.16 24.45
CA VAL A 271 3.09 8.97 24.75
C VAL A 271 2.76 10.33 25.38
N SER A 272 1.48 10.62 25.62
CA SER A 272 1.07 11.88 26.24
C SER A 272 1.11 11.82 27.76
N GLU A 273 1.37 12.96 28.40
CA GLU A 273 1.31 13.13 29.86
C GLU A 273 -0.12 13.44 30.35
N ILE A 274 -1.14 13.28 29.49
CA ILE A 274 -2.53 13.58 29.82
C ILE A 274 -3.13 12.37 30.53
N GLU A 275 -3.49 12.53 31.81
CA GLU A 275 -3.97 11.44 32.66
C GLU A 275 -5.46 11.11 32.44
N GLU A 276 -6.27 12.09 32.06
CA GLU A 276 -7.72 11.91 31.95
C GLU A 276 -8.27 12.44 30.63
N PHE A 277 -9.07 11.61 29.95
CA PHE A 277 -9.71 11.92 28.67
C PHE A 277 -11.22 11.95 28.85
N SER A 278 -11.85 13.07 28.49
CA SER A 278 -13.31 13.23 28.53
C SER A 278 -14.05 12.38 27.50
N VAL A 279 -13.33 11.87 26.49
CA VAL A 279 -13.86 11.09 25.39
C VAL A 279 -12.81 10.11 24.87
N THR A 280 -13.24 8.92 24.42
CA THR A 280 -12.33 7.96 23.78
C THR A 280 -12.18 8.23 22.28
N PRO A 281 -11.04 7.87 21.66
CA PRO A 281 -10.86 7.98 20.21
C PRO A 281 -11.97 7.28 19.41
N GLU A 282 -12.43 6.12 19.88
CA GLU A 282 -13.49 5.34 19.25
C GLU A 282 -14.81 6.09 19.26
N TYR A 283 -15.17 6.71 20.39
CA TYR A 283 -16.40 7.48 20.52
C TYR A 283 -16.36 8.74 19.64
N TYR A 284 -15.25 9.46 19.69
CA TYR A 284 -15.03 10.66 18.89
C TYR A 284 -15.15 10.38 17.38
N LEU A 285 -14.43 9.36 16.87
CA LEU A 285 -14.48 8.99 15.46
C LEU A 285 -15.85 8.42 15.07
N THR A 286 -16.51 7.67 15.95
CA THR A 286 -17.87 7.16 15.70
C THR A 286 -18.85 8.30 15.47
N LYS A 287 -18.81 9.36 16.28
CA LYS A 287 -19.64 10.55 16.08
C LYS A 287 -19.28 11.33 14.83
N ILE A 288 -17.99 11.52 14.54
CA ILE A 288 -17.57 12.19 13.29
C ILE A 288 -18.02 11.41 12.07
N ILE A 289 -17.97 10.08 12.07
CA ILE A 289 -18.35 9.26 10.92
C ILE A 289 -19.87 9.17 10.79
N SER A 290 -20.57 8.87 11.88
CA SER A 290 -22.02 8.64 11.86
C SER A 290 -22.86 9.92 11.86
N GLY A 291 -22.35 11.00 12.45
CA GLY A 291 -23.14 12.21 12.76
C GLY A 291 -24.18 12.03 13.86
N ILE A 292 -24.28 10.84 14.48
CA ILE A 292 -25.30 10.55 15.49
C ILE A 292 -24.93 11.22 16.81
N GLY A 293 -25.92 11.80 17.48
CA GLY A 293 -25.75 12.40 18.81
C GLY A 293 -25.14 13.80 18.80
N ILE A 294 -25.05 14.43 17.63
CA ILE A 294 -24.74 15.85 17.45
C ILE A 294 -26.05 16.63 17.63
N LYS A 295 -26.05 17.60 18.54
CA LYS A 295 -27.24 18.36 18.97
C LYS A 295 -27.14 19.84 18.64
N SER A 296 -25.93 20.38 18.49
CA SER A 296 -25.69 21.81 18.31
C SER A 296 -24.57 22.09 17.32
N GLU A 297 -24.57 23.28 16.72
CA GLU A 297 -23.46 23.76 15.89
C GLU A 297 -22.17 24.04 16.68
N GLU A 298 -22.31 24.18 18.00
CA GLU A 298 -21.20 24.35 18.91
C GLU A 298 -20.48 23.04 19.23
N ASP A 299 -21.10 21.89 18.93
CA ASP A 299 -20.49 20.58 19.14
C ASP A 299 -19.22 20.44 18.30
N ILE A 300 -18.15 19.92 18.90
CA ILE A 300 -16.85 19.77 18.25
C ILE A 300 -16.98 18.89 16.99
N GLU A 301 -17.72 17.79 17.09
CA GLU A 301 -17.94 16.88 15.97
C GLU A 301 -18.76 17.53 14.85
N TYR A 302 -19.70 18.43 15.17
CA TYR A 302 -20.40 19.22 14.15
C TYR A 302 -19.42 20.10 13.38
N GLN A 303 -18.56 20.83 14.09
CA GLN A 303 -17.59 21.74 13.46
C GLN A 303 -16.63 20.99 12.55
N VAL A 304 -16.14 19.82 12.99
CA VAL A 304 -15.30 18.94 12.17
C VAL A 304 -16.07 18.45 10.95
N ARG A 305 -17.27 17.88 11.12
CA ARG A 305 -18.09 17.37 10.02
C ARG A 305 -18.47 18.45 9.01
N ASN A 306 -18.85 19.63 9.48
CA ASN A 306 -19.18 20.76 8.62
C ASN A 306 -17.98 21.16 7.76
N TYR A 307 -16.77 21.17 8.34
CA TYR A 307 -15.56 21.41 7.56
C TYR A 307 -15.25 20.27 6.57
N LEU A 308 -15.37 19.01 6.99
CA LEU A 308 -15.16 17.85 6.11
C LEU A 308 -16.14 17.85 4.92
N GLN A 309 -17.39 18.26 5.14
CA GLN A 309 -18.39 18.44 4.10
C GLN A 309 -17.92 19.39 3.00
N THR A 310 -17.25 20.50 3.36
CA THR A 310 -16.71 21.45 2.36
C THR A 310 -15.61 20.87 1.48
N LEU A 311 -15.03 19.72 1.86
CA LEU A 311 -13.95 19.04 1.14
C LEU A 311 -14.43 17.80 0.38
N ILE A 312 -15.73 17.49 0.38
CA ILE A 312 -16.25 16.34 -0.37
C ILE A 312 -16.04 16.57 -1.88
N GLY A 313 -15.57 15.54 -2.58
CA GLY A 313 -15.24 15.61 -4.00
C GLY A 313 -13.83 16.12 -4.32
N GLU A 314 -13.11 16.69 -3.36
CA GLU A 314 -11.74 17.18 -3.55
C GLU A 314 -10.71 16.04 -3.40
N ALA A 315 -10.04 15.62 -4.47
CA ALA A 315 -9.13 14.46 -4.45
C ALA A 315 -7.63 14.81 -4.24
N ALA A 316 -7.30 16.08 -4.07
CA ALA A 316 -5.90 16.52 -4.01
C ALA A 316 -5.18 16.18 -2.69
N SER A 317 -3.85 16.13 -2.72
CA SER A 317 -3.02 15.84 -1.53
C SER A 317 -3.23 16.83 -0.38
N TYR A 318 -3.50 18.11 -0.67
CA TYR A 318 -3.81 19.09 0.38
C TYR A 318 -5.17 18.83 1.04
N SER A 319 -6.16 18.30 0.32
CA SER A 319 -7.49 18.06 0.89
C SER A 319 -7.41 16.95 1.94
N LEU A 320 -6.57 15.93 1.71
CA LEU A 320 -6.23 14.91 2.71
C LEU A 320 -5.66 15.54 3.99
N LEU A 321 -4.67 16.44 3.85
CA LEU A 321 -4.06 17.12 5.00
C LEU A 321 -5.04 18.02 5.76
N CYS A 322 -5.94 18.69 5.04
CA CYS A 322 -6.98 19.51 5.66
C CYS A 322 -7.97 18.63 6.44
N ARG A 323 -8.40 17.50 5.88
CA ARG A 323 -9.28 16.54 6.59
C ARG A 323 -8.62 16.02 7.88
N LEU A 324 -7.38 15.57 7.78
CA LEU A 324 -6.63 15.07 8.93
C LEU A 324 -6.46 16.14 10.00
N SER A 325 -6.01 17.34 9.61
CA SER A 325 -5.83 18.44 10.55
C SER A 325 -7.15 18.86 11.20
N ALA A 326 -8.27 18.83 10.47
CA ALA A 326 -9.58 19.13 11.06
C ALA A 326 -9.98 18.12 12.14
N ILE A 327 -9.80 16.83 11.86
CA ILE A 327 -10.05 15.76 12.83
C ILE A 327 -9.15 15.92 14.06
N PHE A 328 -7.85 16.19 13.87
CA PHE A 328 -6.94 16.38 15.01
C PHE A 328 -7.19 17.67 15.79
N LYS A 329 -7.62 18.75 15.12
CA LYS A 329 -8.02 19.99 15.81
C LYS A 329 -9.23 19.74 16.70
N GLY A 330 -10.24 19.00 16.21
CA GLY A 330 -11.39 18.65 17.05
C GLY A 330 -10.99 17.76 18.24
N TRP A 331 -10.10 16.79 18.03
CA TRP A 331 -9.55 15.99 19.15
C TRP A 331 -8.83 16.88 20.17
N ASN A 332 -7.93 17.76 19.72
CA ASN A 332 -7.20 18.68 20.60
C ASN A 332 -8.12 19.65 21.34
N SER A 333 -9.24 20.08 20.74
CA SER A 333 -10.25 20.89 21.41
C SER A 333 -10.89 20.17 22.62
N TYR A 334 -11.10 18.84 22.55
CA TYR A 334 -11.58 18.06 23.71
C TYR A 334 -10.58 18.06 24.87
N LEU A 335 -9.30 18.15 24.54
CA LEU A 335 -8.20 18.17 25.51
C LEU A 335 -7.88 19.59 26.02
N GLY A 336 -8.62 20.60 25.58
CA GLY A 336 -8.33 22.00 25.90
C GLY A 336 -7.01 22.51 25.30
N ILE A 337 -6.42 21.77 24.36
CA ILE A 337 -5.15 22.14 23.71
C ILE A 337 -5.43 23.27 22.70
N PRO A 338 -4.64 24.37 22.72
CA PRO A 338 -4.81 25.45 21.77
C PRO A 338 -4.75 24.97 20.31
N ILE A 339 -5.54 25.60 19.43
CA ILE A 339 -5.53 25.35 17.98
C ILE A 339 -5.42 26.67 17.22
N PHE A 340 -4.80 26.66 16.02
CA PHE A 340 -4.67 27.87 15.17
C PHE A 340 -6.01 28.48 14.75
N GLY A 341 -7.08 27.68 14.73
CA GLY A 341 -8.43 28.09 14.38
C GLY A 341 -9.28 26.88 13.94
N LYS A 342 -10.62 27.04 13.96
CA LYS A 342 -11.60 25.96 13.68
C LYS A 342 -11.54 25.44 12.23
N LYS A 343 -11.03 26.24 11.28
CA LYS A 343 -10.85 25.86 9.86
C LYS A 343 -9.37 25.88 9.49
N ILE A 344 -8.98 25.10 8.48
CA ILE A 344 -7.62 25.08 7.95
C ILE A 344 -7.47 26.21 6.94
N ALA A 345 -6.47 27.08 7.16
CA ALA A 345 -6.17 28.18 6.26
C ALA A 345 -5.49 27.65 4.99
N VAL A 346 -6.23 27.65 3.86
CA VAL A 346 -5.71 27.30 2.54
C VAL A 346 -5.66 28.55 1.67
N ARG A 347 -4.46 28.91 1.22
CA ARG A 347 -4.26 29.99 0.24
C ARG A 347 -4.27 29.41 -1.16
N ARG A 348 -5.25 29.79 -1.98
CA ARG A 348 -5.29 29.40 -3.40
C ARG A 348 -4.13 30.07 -4.16
N VAL A 349 -3.35 29.27 -4.88
CA VAL A 349 -2.15 29.71 -5.64
C VAL A 349 -2.52 30.06 -7.08
N ALA A 350 -3.52 29.38 -7.65
CA ALA A 350 -4.12 29.73 -8.94
C ALA A 350 -5.64 29.82 -8.79
N LYS A 351 -6.26 30.87 -9.33
CA LYS A 351 -7.72 30.97 -9.46
C LYS A 351 -8.22 30.22 -10.69
N PHE A 352 -7.39 30.11 -11.73
CA PHE A 352 -7.75 29.52 -13.02
C PHE A 352 -6.62 28.66 -13.62
N THR A 353 -6.99 27.58 -14.31
CA THR A 353 -6.18 26.79 -15.25
C THR A 353 -6.67 27.05 -16.67
N LYS A 354 -5.81 26.96 -17.68
CA LYS A 354 -6.23 27.06 -19.08
C LYS A 354 -6.52 25.66 -19.64
N ASP A 355 -7.59 25.50 -20.40
CA ASP A 355 -7.80 24.29 -21.21
C ASP A 355 -7.00 24.37 -22.53
N ASP A 356 -7.10 23.31 -23.34
CA ASP A 356 -6.40 23.19 -24.63
C ASP A 356 -6.82 24.27 -25.65
N GLU A 357 -7.97 24.92 -25.41
CA GLU A 357 -8.51 26.04 -26.20
C GLU A 357 -8.17 27.42 -25.59
N GLY A 358 -7.46 27.45 -24.45
CA GLY A 358 -7.04 28.66 -23.76
C GLY A 358 -8.07 29.29 -22.82
N ASN A 359 -9.24 28.66 -22.62
CA ASN A 359 -10.28 29.13 -21.72
C ASN A 359 -9.84 29.00 -20.26
N LYS A 360 -10.15 30.03 -19.45
CA LYS A 360 -9.85 30.05 -18.01
C LYS A 360 -10.87 29.22 -17.23
N LEU A 361 -10.55 27.97 -16.96
CA LEU A 361 -11.31 27.11 -16.04
C LEU A 361 -10.91 27.39 -14.59
N PRO A 362 -11.81 27.32 -13.60
CA PRO A 362 -11.43 27.40 -12.19
C PRO A 362 -10.39 26.33 -11.85
N ALA A 363 -9.24 26.74 -11.31
CA ALA A 363 -8.18 25.78 -10.97
C ALA A 363 -8.67 24.85 -9.87
N LYS A 364 -8.87 23.56 -10.19
CA LYS A 364 -9.11 22.52 -9.20
C LYS A 364 -7.81 22.24 -8.45
N GLY A 365 -7.79 22.54 -7.16
CA GLY A 365 -6.78 22.02 -6.25
C GLY A 365 -5.41 22.71 -6.18
N ALA A 366 -5.27 23.95 -6.62
CA ALA A 366 -4.04 24.72 -6.43
C ALA A 366 -4.11 25.54 -5.13
N GLY A 367 -3.75 24.96 -3.98
CA GLY A 367 -3.73 25.66 -2.69
C GLY A 367 -2.57 25.27 -1.77
N ASN A 368 -1.97 26.25 -1.11
CA ASN A 368 -0.96 26.05 -0.06
C ASN A 368 -1.62 26.11 1.31
N ILE A 369 -1.35 25.10 2.16
CA ILE A 369 -1.76 25.12 3.57
C ILE A 369 -0.83 26.07 4.33
N ASN A 370 -1.40 27.13 4.88
CA ASN A 370 -0.65 28.22 5.52
C ASN A 370 -0.50 28.06 7.03
N GLU A 371 -0.70 26.85 7.54
CA GLU A 371 -0.47 26.50 8.94
C GLU A 371 0.35 25.21 9.05
N PRO A 372 1.06 25.00 10.18
CA PRO A 372 1.65 23.71 10.51
C PRO A 372 0.60 22.59 10.56
N PHE A 373 1.04 21.36 10.28
CA PHE A 373 0.17 20.20 10.43
C PHE A 373 -0.26 20.05 11.89
N THR A 374 -1.54 19.79 12.14
CA THR A 374 -2.03 19.56 13.50
C THR A 374 -1.66 18.14 13.92
N VAL A 375 -1.02 18.00 15.08
CA VAL A 375 -0.67 16.70 15.67
C VAL A 375 -1.57 16.48 16.89
N PRO A 376 -2.25 15.32 17.03
CA PRO A 376 -3.10 15.07 18.19
C PRO A 376 -2.28 15.06 19.48
N CYS A 377 -2.89 15.49 20.59
CA CYS A 377 -2.30 15.60 21.92
C CYS A 377 -1.13 16.59 22.06
N LEU A 378 -0.81 17.37 21.01
CA LEU A 378 0.27 18.37 21.05
C LEU A 378 -0.25 19.78 20.73
N ALA A 379 0.32 20.77 21.42
CA ALA A 379 0.10 22.18 21.12
C ALA A 379 0.58 22.54 19.70
N PRO A 380 0.08 23.64 19.11
CA PRO A 380 0.42 24.00 17.75
C PRO A 380 1.91 24.30 17.59
N GLY A 381 2.54 23.67 16.59
CA GLY A 381 3.95 23.92 16.29
C GLY A 381 4.19 25.32 15.72
N LYS A 382 5.45 25.76 15.68
CA LYS A 382 5.80 27.03 15.04
C LYS A 382 5.63 26.95 13.51
N ALA A 383 5.04 27.98 12.90
CA ALA A 383 5.01 28.11 11.45
C ALA A 383 6.43 28.18 10.88
N SER A 384 6.75 27.31 9.92
CA SER A 384 8.06 27.35 9.25
C SER A 384 8.23 28.68 8.52
N LEU A 385 9.47 29.18 8.43
CA LEU A 385 9.79 30.41 7.68
C LEU A 385 9.28 30.37 6.23
N LYS A 386 9.21 29.18 5.61
CA LYS A 386 8.63 29.00 4.27
C LYS A 386 7.11 29.27 4.24
N ILE A 387 6.37 28.78 5.24
CA ILE A 387 4.93 29.02 5.40
C ILE A 387 4.68 30.50 5.69
N THR A 388 5.46 31.11 6.57
CA THR A 388 5.34 32.55 6.92
C THR A 388 5.64 33.44 5.71
N LYS A 389 6.70 33.13 4.93
CA LYS A 389 7.00 33.84 3.68
C LYS A 389 5.89 33.65 2.64
N GLN A 390 5.34 32.45 2.50
CA GLN A 390 4.19 32.18 1.61
C GLN A 390 2.92 32.93 2.04
N ALA A 391 2.66 33.09 3.33
CA ALA A 391 1.55 33.88 3.84
C ALA A 391 1.74 35.39 3.56
N ALA A 392 2.98 35.89 3.64
CA ALA A 392 3.32 37.31 3.48
C ALA A 392 3.35 37.83 2.03
N ILE A 393 3.39 36.96 1.01
CA ILE A 393 3.35 37.40 -0.41
C ILE A 393 2.02 38.12 -0.67
N LYS A 394 2.02 39.40 -1.03
CA LYS A 394 0.80 40.10 -1.48
C LYS A 394 0.41 39.61 -2.89
N ILE A 395 -0.87 39.40 -3.11
CA ILE A 395 -1.43 39.08 -4.44
C ILE A 395 -1.38 40.40 -5.24
N VAL A 396 -0.70 40.39 -6.40
CA VAL A 396 -0.88 41.42 -7.45
C VAL A 396 -2.06 41.01 -8.31
#